data_AF-D3A9R7-F1
#
_entry.id   AF-D3A9R7-F1
#
_cell.length_a   1.000
_cell.length_b   1.000
_cell.length_c   1.000
_cell.angle_alpha   90.00
_cell.angle_beta   90.00
_cell.angle_gamma   90.00
#
_symmetry.space_group_name_H-M   'P 1'
#
loop_
_entity.id
_entity.type
_entity.pdbx_description
1 polymer ?
#
loop_
_entity_poly.entity_id
_entity_poly.type
_entity_poly.pdbx_seq_one_letter_code
_entity_poly.pdbx_strand_id
1 'polypeptide(L)'
;MINRIIMIIMALGAVAGGIDRIMGNRFGYGKKFEEGFQYLGPTALSMVGIICLAPLVSGTLGKLIIPVYRFLGVDPAMFGSLLAIDMGGYQLSMELAENPMIGRYAGIVAASVFG
;
A
#
# COMPACT_ATOMS: atom_id res chain seq x y z
N MET A 1 6.12 22.35 -2.96
CA MET A 1 7.50 22.33 -3.53
C MET A 1 8.31 21.10 -3.08
N ILE A 2 8.38 20.79 -1.77
CA ILE A 2 9.15 19.66 -1.25
C ILE A 2 8.85 18.31 -1.94
N ASN A 3 7.57 17.91 -2.05
CA ASN A 3 7.20 16.63 -2.70
C ASN A 3 7.76 16.51 -4.12
N ARG A 4 7.72 17.60 -4.88
CA ARG A 4 8.20 17.64 -6.27
C ARG A 4 9.72 17.45 -6.34
N ILE A 5 10.45 18.03 -5.39
CA ILE A 5 11.91 17.89 -5.29
C ILE A 5 12.28 16.44 -4.95
N ILE A 6 11.59 15.84 -3.98
CA ILE A 6 11.81 14.43 -3.59
C ILE A 6 11.57 13.51 -4.78
N MET A 7 10.44 13.69 -5.49
CA MET A 7 10.13 12.88 -6.67
C MET A 7 11.18 13.03 -7.79
N ILE A 8 11.72 14.24 -8.01
CA ILE A 8 12.78 14.45 -9.02
C ILE A 8 14.05 13.71 -8.61
N ILE A 9 14.45 13.74 -7.35
CA ILE A 9 15.63 13.02 -6.86
C ILE A 9 15.46 11.51 -7.03
N MET A 10 14.29 10.97 -6.65
CA MET A 10 13.97 9.55 -6.85
C MET A 10 14.00 9.16 -8.33
N ALA A 11 13.42 9.99 -9.20
CA ALA A 11 13.41 9.76 -10.65
C ALA A 11 14.83 9.76 -11.23
N LEU A 12 15.69 10.70 -10.81
CA LEU A 12 17.10 10.72 -11.23
C LEU A 12 17.84 9.45 -10.78
N GLY A 13 17.61 8.98 -9.56
CA GLY A 13 18.19 7.73 -9.05
C GLY A 13 17.74 6.51 -9.87
N ALA A 14 16.46 6.43 -10.21
CA ALA A 14 15.91 5.35 -11.04
C ALA A 14 16.49 5.38 -12.47
N VAL A 15 16.59 6.56 -13.09
CA VAL A 15 17.18 6.73 -14.42
C VAL A 15 18.67 6.38 -14.40
N ALA A 16 19.43 6.85 -13.41
CA ALA A 16 20.84 6.51 -13.26
C ALA A 16 21.06 5.00 -13.07
N GLY A 17 20.26 4.35 -12.22
CA GLY A 17 20.29 2.90 -12.03
C GLY A 17 19.95 2.13 -13.31
N GLY A 18 18.93 2.57 -14.06
CA GLY A 18 18.55 1.96 -15.34
C GLY A 18 19.63 2.11 -16.41
N ILE A 19 20.24 3.29 -16.54
CA ILE A 19 21.33 3.54 -17.49
C ILE A 19 22.57 2.70 -17.13
N ASP A 20 22.97 2.68 -15.85
CA ASP A 20 24.10 1.87 -15.40
C ASP A 20 23.85 0.39 -15.65
N ARG A 21 22.60 -0.09 -15.49
CA ARG A 21 22.24 -1.48 -15.82
C ARG A 21 22.46 -1.81 -17.29
N ILE A 22 22.03 -0.93 -18.20
CA ILE A 22 22.18 -1.13 -19.67
C ILE A 22 23.66 -1.11 -20.07
N MET A 23 24.48 -0.29 -19.40
CA MET A 23 25.92 -0.18 -19.67
C MET A 23 26.78 -1.31 -19.07
N GLY A 24 26.15 -2.35 -18.51
CA GLY A 24 26.84 -3.51 -17.93
C GLY A 24 27.20 -3.35 -16.45
N ASN A 25 26.50 -2.47 -15.72
CA ASN A 25 26.59 -2.28 -14.27
C ASN A 25 28.02 -1.95 -13.79
N ARG A 26 28.63 -0.93 -14.41
CA ARG A 26 30.01 -0.52 -14.09
C ARG A 26 30.11 0.24 -12.77
N PHE A 27 29.06 0.98 -12.41
CA PHE A 27 29.02 1.78 -11.17
C PHE A 27 28.30 1.06 -10.01
N GLY A 28 27.64 -0.07 -10.29
CA GLY A 28 26.97 -0.89 -9.29
C GLY A 28 25.53 -0.44 -8.95
N TYR A 29 25.08 0.69 -9.50
CA TYR A 29 23.71 1.19 -9.33
C TYR A 29 22.70 0.34 -10.09
N GLY A 30 23.10 -0.24 -11.23
CA GLY A 30 22.27 -1.15 -12.01
C GLY A 30 21.85 -2.41 -11.25
N LYS A 31 22.69 -2.89 -10.32
CA LYS A 31 22.33 -4.02 -9.43
C LYS A 31 21.22 -3.64 -8.45
N LYS A 32 21.28 -2.44 -7.86
CA LYS A 32 20.22 -1.94 -6.97
C LYS A 32 18.91 -1.68 -7.70
N PHE A 33 18.98 -1.21 -8.95
CA PHE A 33 17.81 -1.09 -9.80
C PHE A 33 17.16 -2.46 -10.07
N GLU A 34 17.95 -3.49 -10.37
CA GLU A 34 17.45 -4.85 -10.60
C GLU A 34 16.85 -5.47 -9.33
N GLU A 35 17.49 -5.32 -8.17
CA GLU A 35 16.93 -5.75 -6.88
C GLU A 35 15.54 -5.13 -6.67
N GLY A 36 15.42 -3.80 -6.86
CA GLY A 36 14.14 -3.10 -6.77
C GLY A 36 13.09 -3.64 -7.75
N PHE A 37 13.49 -3.94 -8.98
CA PHE A 37 12.61 -4.51 -9.99
C PHE A 37 12.13 -5.92 -9.63
N GLN A 38 13.00 -6.74 -9.04
CA GLN A 38 12.64 -8.08 -8.54
C GLN A 38 11.65 -8.01 -7.37
N TYR A 39 11.73 -6.99 -6.51
CA TYR A 39 10.76 -6.79 -5.43
C TYR A 39 9.36 -6.41 -5.92
N LEU A 40 9.20 -5.90 -7.15
CA LEU A 40 7.88 -5.56 -7.71
C LEU A 40 6.96 -6.79 -7.83
N GLY A 41 7.52 -7.96 -8.17
CA GLY A 41 6.73 -9.19 -8.33
C GLY A 41 6.07 -9.64 -7.01
N PRO A 42 6.86 -9.92 -5.95
CA PRO A 42 6.33 -10.30 -4.64
C PRO A 42 5.39 -9.25 -4.02
N THR A 43 5.72 -7.96 -4.13
CA THR A 43 4.87 -6.88 -3.60
C THR A 43 3.54 -6.80 -4.35
N ALA A 44 3.54 -6.87 -5.69
CA ALA A 44 2.32 -6.92 -6.48
C ALA A 44 1.46 -8.15 -6.14
N LEU A 45 2.07 -9.32 -5.97
CA LEU A 45 1.33 -10.54 -5.59
C LEU A 45 0.66 -10.39 -4.21
N SER A 46 1.36 -9.80 -3.24
CA SER A 46 0.82 -9.49 -1.91
C SER A 46 -0.40 -8.57 -2.00
N MET A 47 -0.29 -7.46 -2.72
CA MET A 47 -1.39 -6.51 -2.86
C MET A 47 -2.59 -7.09 -3.64
N VAL A 48 -2.33 -7.83 -4.73
CA VAL A 48 -3.39 -8.46 -5.54
C VAL A 48 -4.14 -9.52 -4.74
N GLY A 49 -3.44 -10.31 -3.92
CA GLY A 49 -4.07 -11.29 -3.03
C GLY A 49 -5.12 -10.65 -2.14
N ILE A 50 -4.80 -9.50 -1.54
CA ILE A 50 -5.73 -8.81 -0.64
C ILE A 50 -6.79 -8.00 -1.39
N ILE A 51 -6.50 -7.46 -2.58
CA ILE A 51 -7.54 -6.88 -3.45
C ILE A 51 -8.64 -7.91 -3.75
N CYS A 52 -8.28 -9.17 -4.00
CA CYS A 52 -9.24 -10.23 -4.28
C CYS A 52 -9.95 -10.75 -3.01
N LEU A 53 -9.26 -10.75 -1.87
CA LEU A 53 -9.82 -11.23 -0.60
C LEU A 53 -10.63 -10.17 0.15
N ALA A 54 -10.34 -8.89 -0.01
CA ALA A 54 -11.02 -7.78 0.65
C ALA A 54 -12.56 -7.81 0.48
N PRO A 55 -13.15 -8.09 -0.69
CA PRO A 55 -14.61 -8.25 -0.84
C PRO A 55 -15.17 -9.46 -0.08
N LEU A 56 -14.40 -10.55 0.01
CA LEU A 56 -14.80 -11.74 0.75
C LEU A 56 -14.72 -11.51 2.26
N VAL A 57 -13.67 -10.85 2.73
CA VAL A 57 -13.47 -10.49 4.13
C VAL A 57 -14.51 -9.44 4.56
N SER A 58 -14.74 -8.41 3.76
CA SER A 58 -15.77 -7.40 4.05
C SER A 58 -17.17 -8.02 4.06
N GLY A 59 -17.49 -8.94 3.14
CA GLY A 59 -18.79 -9.61 3.10
C GLY A 59 -19.05 -10.59 4.26
N THR A 60 -18.02 -11.29 4.74
CA THR A 60 -18.14 -12.29 5.82
C THR A 60 -17.90 -11.68 7.20
N LEU A 61 -16.76 -11.02 7.38
CA LEU A 61 -16.32 -10.42 8.62
C LEU A 61 -17.01 -9.08 8.89
N GLY A 62 -17.38 -8.34 7.84
CA GLY A 62 -18.13 -7.08 7.98
C GLY A 62 -19.50 -7.28 8.64
N LYS A 63 -20.16 -8.43 8.48
CA LYS A 63 -21.42 -8.73 9.21
C LYS A 63 -21.25 -8.72 10.73
N LEU A 64 -20.06 -9.02 11.23
CA LEU A 64 -19.73 -8.99 12.66
C LEU A 64 -19.10 -7.65 13.06
N ILE A 65 -18.20 -7.11 12.23
CA ILE A 65 -17.41 -5.92 12.54
C ILE A 65 -18.25 -4.65 12.43
N ILE A 66 -19.07 -4.50 11.38
CA ILE A 66 -19.88 -3.31 11.15
C ILE A 66 -20.82 -3.01 12.34
N PRO A 67 -21.62 -3.94 12.87
CA PRO A 67 -22.50 -3.63 14.01
C PRO A 67 -21.73 -3.28 15.28
N VAL A 68 -20.57 -3.91 15.54
CA VAL A 68 -19.72 -3.61 16.71
C VAL A 68 -19.13 -2.20 16.60
N TYR A 69 -18.57 -1.86 15.44
CA TYR A 69 -17.97 -0.54 15.21
C TYR A 69 -19.04 0.56 15.21
N ARG A 70 -20.21 0.32 14.62
CA ARG A 70 -21.37 1.23 14.72
C ARG A 70 -21.84 1.44 16.16
N PHE A 71 -21.88 0.39 16.97
CA PHE A 71 -22.24 0.50 18.39
C PHE A 71 -21.26 1.37 19.17
N LEU A 72 -19.96 1.30 18.83
CA LEU A 72 -18.91 2.16 19.38
C LEU A 72 -18.89 3.58 18.78
N GLY A 73 -19.67 3.85 17.73
CA GLY A 73 -19.68 5.12 17.00
C GLY A 73 -18.43 5.36 16.14
N VAL A 74 -17.71 4.30 15.77
CA VAL A 74 -16.48 4.36 14.95
C VAL A 74 -16.77 3.80 13.56
N ASP A 75 -16.16 4.38 12.53
CA ASP A 75 -16.29 3.87 11.15
C ASP A 75 -15.60 2.50 11.01
N PRO A 76 -16.27 1.47 10.44
CA PRO A 76 -15.68 0.15 10.21
C PRO A 76 -14.40 0.17 9.36
N ALA A 77 -14.16 1.23 8.57
CA ALA A 77 -12.90 1.48 7.87
C ALA A 77 -11.66 1.30 8.75
N MET A 78 -11.74 1.66 10.04
CA MET A 78 -10.63 1.56 10.99
C MET A 78 -10.18 0.11 11.24
N PHE A 79 -10.98 -0.89 10.90
CA PHE A 79 -10.53 -2.27 10.94
C PHE A 79 -9.45 -2.56 9.88
N GLY A 80 -9.51 -1.89 8.73
CA GLY A 80 -8.55 -2.07 7.65
C GLY A 80 -7.14 -1.57 7.99
N SER A 81 -6.98 -0.68 8.96
CA SER A 81 -5.65 -0.23 9.43
C SER A 81 -4.89 -1.28 10.25
N LEU A 82 -5.53 -2.42 10.56
CA LEU A 82 -4.87 -3.56 11.21
C LEU A 82 -3.92 -4.29 10.25
N LEU A 83 -4.11 -4.09 8.94
CA LEU A 83 -3.19 -4.54 7.90
C LEU A 83 -2.27 -3.40 7.48
N ALA A 84 -1.04 -3.78 7.17
CA ALA A 84 -0.06 -2.91 6.54
C ALA A 84 -0.57 -2.35 5.21
N ILE A 85 -0.13 -1.14 4.83
CA ILE A 85 -0.56 -0.51 3.57
C ILE A 85 -0.14 -1.34 2.35
N ASP A 86 1.04 -1.95 2.42
CA ASP A 86 1.59 -2.85 1.39
C ASP A 86 0.96 -4.26 1.41
N MET A 87 0.26 -4.59 2.49
CA MET A 87 -0.61 -5.76 2.61
C MET A 87 -2.08 -5.39 2.32
N GLY A 88 -2.36 -4.34 1.55
CA GLY A 88 -3.73 -4.04 1.13
C GLY A 88 -4.65 -3.52 2.24
N GLY A 89 -4.11 -3.01 3.35
CA GLY A 89 -4.89 -2.34 4.40
C GLY A 89 -5.68 -1.14 3.87
N TYR A 90 -5.18 -0.45 2.84
CA TYR A 90 -5.92 0.60 2.15
C TYR A 90 -7.19 0.08 1.48
N GLN A 91 -7.08 -1.02 0.73
CA GLN A 91 -8.17 -1.62 -0.02
C GLN A 91 -9.24 -2.14 0.93
N LEU A 92 -8.84 -2.85 2.00
CA LEU A 92 -9.76 -3.31 3.02
C LEU A 92 -10.45 -2.15 3.76
N SER A 93 -9.70 -1.08 4.09
CA SER A 93 -10.26 0.11 4.75
C SER A 93 -11.29 0.81 3.88
N MET A 94 -11.02 0.95 2.57
CA MET A 94 -11.92 1.59 1.63
C MET A 94 -13.19 0.77 1.37
N GLU A 95 -13.09 -0.56 1.45
CA GLU A 95 -14.22 -1.46 1.23
C GLU A 95 -15.14 -1.57 2.45
N LEU A 96 -14.59 -1.36 3.65
CA LEU A 96 -15.35 -1.28 4.89
C LEU A 96 -15.84 0.14 5.23
N ALA A 97 -15.38 1.16 4.51
CA ALA A 97 -15.66 2.54 4.83
C ALA A 97 -17.13 2.92 4.61
N GLU A 98 -17.73 3.50 5.64
CA GLU A 98 -19.01 4.21 5.49
C GLU A 98 -18.78 5.64 5.02
N ASN A 99 -17.74 6.28 5.57
CA ASN A 99 -17.24 7.55 5.09
C ASN A 99 -15.91 7.33 4.33
N PRO A 100 -15.86 7.63 3.02
CA PRO A 100 -14.65 7.44 2.23
C PRO A 100 -13.45 8.26 2.72
N MET A 101 -13.67 9.36 3.44
CA MET A 101 -12.59 10.11 4.08
C MET A 101 -11.94 9.34 5.23
N ILE A 102 -12.74 8.62 6.02
CA ILE A 102 -12.23 7.79 7.10
C ILE A 102 -11.56 6.54 6.53
N GLY A 103 -12.11 5.96 5.45
CA GLY A 103 -11.45 4.91 4.66
C GLY A 103 -10.04 5.30 4.21
N ARG A 104 -9.88 6.50 3.62
CA ARG A 104 -8.56 7.00 3.22
C ARG A 104 -7.64 7.26 4.40
N TYR A 105 -8.15 7.79 5.49
CA TYR A 105 -7.35 8.03 6.69
C TYR A 105 -6.85 6.72 7.31
N ALA A 106 -7.75 5.76 7.55
CA ALA A 106 -7.43 4.45 8.09
C ALA A 106 -6.46 3.69 7.16
N GLY A 107 -6.75 3.71 5.87
CA GLY A 107 -6.01 2.96 4.86
C GLY A 107 -4.67 3.55 4.45
N ILE A 108 -4.51 4.88 4.49
CA ILE A 108 -3.25 5.55 4.09
C ILE A 108 -2.44 5.94 5.31
N VAL A 109 -3.05 6.62 6.29
CA VAL A 109 -2.31 7.16 7.43
C VAL A 109 -2.12 6.10 8.49
N ALA A 110 -3.20 5.47 8.97
CA ALA A 110 -3.10 4.52 10.07
C ALA A 110 -2.41 3.21 9.64
N ALA A 111 -2.75 2.65 8.48
CA ALA A 111 -2.10 1.46 7.96
C ALA A 111 -0.57 1.65 7.77
N SER A 112 -0.14 2.79 7.21
CA SER A 112 1.30 3.09 7.03
C SER A 112 2.07 3.24 8.36
N VAL A 113 1.39 3.52 9.47
CA VAL A 113 2.02 3.54 10.81
C VAL A 113 2.27 2.13 11.33
N PHE A 114 1.42 1.17 10.97
CA PHE A 114 1.55 -0.23 11.38
C PHE A 114 2.47 -1.05 10.48
N GLY A 115 2.70 -0.62 9.23
CA GLY A 115 3.64 -1.25 8.30
C GLY A 115 3.25 -1.01 6.86
#